data_AF-A0A832AQS7-F1
#
_entry.id   AF-A0A832AQS7-F1
#
_cell.length_a   1.000
_cell.length_b   1.000
_cell.length_c   1.000
_cell.angle_alpha   90.00
_cell.angle_beta   90.00
_cell.angle_gamma   90.00
#
_symmetry.space_group_name_H-M   'P 1'
#
loop_
_entity.id
_entity.type
_entity.pdbx_description
1 polymer ?
#
loop_
_entity_poly.entity_id
_entity_poly.type
_entity_poly.pdbx_seq_one_letter_code
_entity_poly.pdbx_strand_id
1 'polypeptide(L)'
;MRRGAMCGWNIAGCILGLTLLLATASVAQTPRELANETLPADAIWLESLNLQEMSQDWGQPHVGRSVENNPISLGGIVFPHGVGSHARSEFVVNLKGVARRFVSAVGVDDEKRGAGSV
;
A
#
# COMPACT_ATOMS: atom_id res chain seq x y z
N MET A 1 14.15 63.15 -49.97
CA MET A 1 13.29 64.24 -49.45
C MET A 1 12.06 63.60 -48.82
N ARG A 2 11.70 64.04 -47.60
CA ARG A 2 10.52 63.68 -46.78
C ARG A 2 10.55 62.34 -46.02
N ARG A 3 10.77 62.52 -44.71
CA ARG A 3 10.53 61.64 -43.57
C ARG A 3 9.03 61.46 -43.33
N GLY A 4 8.66 60.36 -42.67
CA GLY A 4 7.38 60.13 -41.99
C GLY A 4 7.09 58.63 -41.97
N ALA A 5 6.69 57.97 -40.89
CA ALA A 5 6.51 58.34 -39.50
C ALA A 5 6.61 57.05 -38.68
N MET A 6 7.08 57.15 -37.44
CA MET A 6 7.06 56.08 -36.47
C MET A 6 5.63 55.86 -35.97
N CYS A 7 5.22 54.60 -35.79
CA CYS A 7 4.16 54.24 -34.87
C CYS A 7 4.68 53.07 -34.03
N GLY A 8 5.03 53.38 -32.78
CA GLY A 8 5.47 52.39 -31.80
C GLY A 8 4.28 51.62 -31.24
N TRP A 9 4.54 50.37 -30.86
CA TRP A 9 3.81 49.78 -29.75
C TRP A 9 4.78 49.16 -28.75
N ASN A 10 4.47 49.45 -27.50
CA ASN A 10 5.25 49.24 -26.30
C ASN A 10 4.98 47.84 -25.71
N ILE A 11 6.06 47.18 -25.30
CA ILE A 11 6.34 46.48 -24.04
C ILE A 11 5.32 45.45 -23.49
N ALA A 12 5.91 44.38 -22.91
CA ALA A 12 5.37 43.46 -21.89
C ALA A 12 4.47 42.35 -22.44
N GLY A 13 4.71 41.06 -22.22
CA GLY A 13 5.33 40.40 -21.08
C GLY A 13 4.35 39.32 -20.63
N CYS A 14 4.65 38.04 -20.84
CA CYS A 14 3.94 36.93 -20.21
C CYS A 14 4.81 35.66 -20.29
N ILE A 15 5.78 35.59 -19.39
CA ILE A 15 6.29 34.30 -18.93
C ILE A 15 5.24 33.77 -17.95
N LEU A 16 4.35 32.91 -18.41
CA LEU A 16 3.52 32.03 -17.59
C LEU A 16 4.02 30.62 -17.95
N GLY A 17 5.07 30.12 -17.30
CA GLY A 17 4.93 29.66 -15.92
C GLY A 17 4.07 28.40 -15.90
N LEU A 18 4.46 27.36 -16.65
CA LEU A 18 3.87 26.03 -16.52
C LEU A 18 4.40 25.43 -15.22
N THR A 19 3.80 25.82 -14.09
CA THR A 19 3.88 25.06 -12.85
C THR A 19 3.17 23.74 -13.10
N LEU A 20 3.94 22.72 -13.48
CA LEU A 20 3.51 21.32 -13.40
C LEU A 20 3.25 21.05 -11.92
N LEU A 21 1.99 21.21 -11.52
CA LEU A 21 1.50 20.72 -10.25
C LEU A 21 1.67 19.19 -10.31
N LEU A 22 2.78 18.67 -9.80
CA LEU A 22 2.95 17.25 -9.50
C LEU A 22 1.93 16.93 -8.42
N ALA A 23 0.69 16.66 -8.84
CA ALA A 23 -0.32 16.09 -7.98
C ALA A 23 0.25 14.73 -7.55
N THR A 24 0.74 14.66 -6.32
CA THR A 24 1.04 13.38 -5.68
C THR A 24 -0.30 12.71 -5.44
N ALA A 25 -0.78 11.94 -6.41
CA ALA A 25 -1.95 11.10 -6.21
C ALA A 25 -1.61 10.09 -5.12
N SER A 26 -2.11 10.32 -3.91
CA SER A 26 -2.17 9.27 -2.90
C SER A 26 -3.20 8.27 -3.39
N VAL A 27 -2.73 7.20 -4.04
CA VAL A 27 -3.61 6.09 -4.42
C VAL A 27 -4.14 5.47 -3.14
N ALA A 28 -5.43 5.67 -2.87
CA ALA A 28 -6.16 4.91 -1.86
C ALA A 28 -6.17 3.45 -2.32
N GLN A 29 -5.43 2.60 -1.61
CA GLN A 29 -5.26 1.20 -1.99
C GLN A 29 -6.52 0.43 -1.61
N THR A 30 -7.14 -0.19 -2.60
CA THR A 30 -8.32 -1.03 -2.36
C THR A 30 -7.87 -2.42 -1.91
N PRO A 31 -8.62 -3.12 -1.03
CA PRO A 31 -8.30 -4.50 -0.65
C PRO A 31 -8.12 -5.44 -1.85
N ARG A 32 -8.78 -5.14 -2.98
CA ARG A 32 -8.62 -5.90 -4.23
C ARG A 32 -7.23 -5.81 -4.85
N GLU A 33 -6.48 -4.73 -4.62
CA GLU A 33 -5.10 -4.63 -5.09
C GLU A 33 -4.18 -5.58 -4.32
N LEU A 34 -4.46 -5.80 -3.03
CA LEU A 34 -3.73 -6.76 -2.19
C LEU A 34 -4.11 -8.22 -2.48
N ALA A 35 -5.27 -8.45 -3.11
CA ALA A 35 -5.69 -9.78 -3.54
C ALA A 35 -5.03 -10.22 -4.87
N ASN A 36 -4.22 -9.37 -5.50
CA ASN A 36 -3.46 -9.73 -6.70
C ASN A 36 -2.20 -10.52 -6.33
N GLU A 37 -1.81 -11.46 -7.20
CA GLU A 37 -0.56 -12.24 -7.09
C GLU A 37 0.71 -11.39 -7.32
N THR A 38 0.57 -10.21 -7.95
CA THR A 38 1.71 -9.40 -8.39
C THR A 38 1.96 -8.23 -7.44
N LEU A 39 3.16 -8.20 -6.85
CA LEU A 39 3.65 -7.08 -6.06
C LEU A 39 4.00 -5.87 -6.94
N PRO A 40 3.90 -4.64 -6.40
CA PRO A 40 4.60 -3.49 -6.94
C PRO A 40 6.12 -3.74 -7.02
N ALA A 41 6.79 -3.11 -7.99
CA ALA A 41 8.21 -3.35 -8.28
C ALA A 41 9.17 -3.15 -7.08
N ASP A 42 8.80 -2.30 -6.12
CA ASP A 42 9.63 -1.96 -4.94
C ASP A 42 8.98 -2.43 -3.62
N ALA A 43 8.26 -3.54 -3.65
CA ALA A 43 7.56 -4.10 -2.49
C ALA A 43 8.00 -5.53 -2.19
N ILE A 44 7.81 -5.94 -0.93
CA ILE A 44 7.95 -7.32 -0.49
C ILE A 44 6.68 -7.73 0.25
N TRP A 45 6.32 -9.01 0.18
CA TRP A 45 5.25 -9.55 1.02
C TRP A 45 5.72 -9.67 2.46
N LEU A 46 4.83 -9.38 3.41
CA LEU A 46 5.14 -9.55 4.83
C LEU A 46 5.46 -11.03 5.16
N GLU A 47 4.78 -11.95 4.50
CA GLU A 47 4.93 -13.40 4.67
C GLU A 47 6.29 -13.95 4.24
N SER A 48 7.07 -13.18 3.47
CA SER A 48 8.43 -13.56 3.08
C SER A 48 9.49 -13.22 4.13
N LEU A 49 9.11 -12.54 5.21
CA LEU A 49 9.99 -12.27 6.34
C LEU A 49 10.12 -13.49 7.26
N ASN A 50 11.06 -13.45 8.21
CA ASN A 50 11.19 -14.50 9.21
C ASN A 50 10.02 -14.46 10.21
N LEU A 51 8.96 -15.23 9.96
CA LEU A 51 7.81 -15.31 10.86
C LEU A 51 8.14 -15.98 12.21
N GLN A 52 9.31 -16.59 12.39
CA GLN A 52 9.73 -17.11 13.70
C GLN A 52 9.94 -16.00 14.74
N GLU A 53 10.11 -14.75 14.30
CA GLU A 53 10.18 -13.58 15.19
C GLU A 53 8.80 -13.05 15.62
N MET A 54 7.72 -13.66 15.11
CA MET A 54 6.34 -13.32 15.50
C MET A 54 5.92 -14.17 16.70
N SER A 55 5.36 -13.52 17.71
CA SER A 55 4.77 -14.17 18.88
C SER A 55 3.25 -14.22 18.76
N GLN A 56 2.64 -15.31 19.24
CA GLN A 56 1.18 -15.42 19.37
C GLN A 56 0.80 -16.35 20.54
N ASP A 57 -0.35 -16.10 21.14
CA ASP A 57 -0.82 -16.86 22.31
C ASP A 57 -1.18 -18.32 21.96
N TRP A 58 -1.64 -18.62 20.73
CA TRP A 58 -2.05 -19.96 20.31
C TRP A 58 -1.54 -20.33 18.93
N GLY A 59 -1.00 -21.54 18.75
CA GLY A 59 -0.59 -22.07 17.45
C GLY A 59 0.71 -21.45 16.92
N GLN A 60 0.85 -21.43 15.59
CA GLN A 60 1.96 -20.77 14.89
C GLN A 60 1.42 -19.87 13.77
N PRO A 61 2.11 -18.78 13.42
CA PRO A 61 1.71 -17.97 12.28
C PRO A 61 2.01 -18.72 10.97
N HIS A 62 1.16 -18.56 9.97
CA HIS A 62 1.33 -19.23 8.68
C HIS A 62 1.50 -18.25 7.53
N VAL A 63 2.36 -18.62 6.58
CA VAL A 63 2.65 -17.91 5.33
C VAL A 63 1.50 -18.16 4.34
N GLY A 64 0.84 -17.09 3.88
CA GLY A 64 -0.22 -17.16 2.86
C GLY A 64 -1.45 -17.98 3.29
N ARG A 65 -1.60 -18.27 4.58
CA ARG A 65 -2.65 -19.13 5.14
C ARG A 65 -3.16 -18.57 6.46
N SER A 66 -4.40 -18.89 6.82
CA SER A 66 -4.97 -18.62 8.14
C SER A 66 -4.23 -19.39 9.23
N VAL A 67 -4.50 -19.07 10.50
CA VAL A 67 -3.87 -19.78 11.62
C VAL A 67 -4.27 -21.26 11.71
N GLU A 68 -5.42 -21.64 11.15
CA GLU A 68 -5.86 -23.04 11.00
C GLU A 68 -5.42 -23.68 9.67
N ASN A 69 -4.53 -23.01 8.92
CA ASN A 69 -3.94 -23.47 7.66
C ASN A 69 -4.92 -23.51 6.45
N ASN A 70 -5.95 -22.66 6.47
CA ASN A 70 -6.88 -22.47 5.35
C ASN A 70 -6.44 -21.30 4.45
N PRO A 71 -7.02 -21.11 3.25
CA PRO A 71 -6.83 -19.86 2.50
C PRO A 71 -7.27 -18.65 3.33
N ILE A 72 -6.49 -17.55 3.30
CA ILE A 72 -6.85 -16.31 4.00
C ILE A 72 -8.02 -15.65 3.28
N SER A 73 -9.07 -15.32 4.02
CA SER A 73 -10.22 -14.61 3.44
C SER A 73 -10.85 -13.61 4.40
N LEU A 74 -11.21 -12.44 3.86
CA LEU A 74 -11.86 -11.36 4.60
C LEU A 74 -13.08 -10.85 3.81
N GLY A 75 -14.27 -10.94 4.39
CA GLY A 75 -15.49 -10.43 3.76
C GLY A 75 -15.80 -11.07 2.41
N GLY A 76 -15.44 -12.34 2.24
CA GLY A 76 -15.61 -13.13 1.01
C GLY A 76 -14.52 -12.90 -0.04
N ILE A 77 -13.49 -12.10 0.24
CA ILE A 77 -12.34 -11.89 -0.65
C ILE A 77 -11.20 -12.79 -0.19
N VAL A 78 -10.69 -13.63 -1.07
CA VAL A 78 -9.51 -14.48 -0.81
C VAL A 78 -8.23 -13.70 -1.10
N PHE A 79 -7.26 -13.79 -0.20
CA PHE A 79 -5.95 -13.16 -0.32
C PHE A 79 -4.89 -14.25 -0.51
N PRO A 80 -4.21 -14.31 -1.68
CA PRO A 80 -3.14 -15.29 -1.92
C PRO A 80 -1.91 -15.09 -1.01
N HIS A 81 -1.72 -13.85 -0.55
CA HIS A 81 -0.61 -13.44 0.28
C HIS A 81 -1.09 -12.82 1.59
N GLY A 82 -0.40 -13.13 2.68
CA GLY A 82 -0.70 -12.61 4.01
C GLY A 82 -0.09 -13.44 5.12
N VAL A 83 -0.39 -13.05 6.36
CA VAL A 83 0.02 -13.80 7.55
C VAL A 83 -1.23 -14.09 8.37
N GLY A 84 -1.59 -15.36 8.51
CA GLY A 84 -2.61 -15.79 9.46
C GLY A 84 -2.00 -16.00 10.84
N SER A 85 -2.62 -15.42 11.86
CA SER A 85 -2.18 -15.52 13.25
C SER A 85 -3.38 -15.62 14.20
N HIS A 86 -3.13 -15.72 15.50
CA HIS A 86 -4.15 -15.75 16.54
C HIS A 86 -3.84 -14.72 17.63
N ALA A 87 -4.88 -14.00 18.07
CA ALA A 87 -4.73 -13.02 19.14
C ALA A 87 -4.42 -13.68 20.49
N ARG A 88 -3.62 -13.05 21.37
CA ARG A 88 -2.82 -11.84 21.09
C ARG A 88 -1.55 -12.23 20.34
N SER A 89 -1.16 -11.41 19.37
CA SER A 89 0.02 -11.63 18.55
C SER A 89 0.81 -10.35 18.32
N GLU A 90 2.13 -10.45 18.23
CA GLU A 90 3.04 -9.34 17.94
C GLU A 90 4.11 -9.75 16.93
N PHE A 91 4.37 -8.89 15.93
CA PHE A 91 5.48 -9.05 15.00
C PHE A 91 6.23 -7.72 14.83
N VAL A 92 7.49 -7.69 15.26
CA VAL A 92 8.36 -6.51 15.14
C VAL A 92 9.19 -6.58 13.87
N VAL A 93 8.97 -5.66 12.94
CA VAL A 93 9.68 -5.62 11.65
C VAL A 93 10.71 -4.50 11.62
N ASN A 94 11.98 -4.87 11.39
CA ASN A 94 13.04 -3.89 11.16
C ASN A 94 13.02 -3.39 9.70
N LEU A 95 12.63 -2.13 9.52
CA LEU A 95 12.51 -1.49 8.19
C LEU A 95 13.86 -1.14 7.55
N LYS A 96 14.97 -1.21 8.31
CA LYS A 96 16.36 -0.94 7.87
C LYS A 96 16.56 0.42 7.17
N GLY A 97 15.62 1.37 7.34
CA GLY A 97 15.62 2.65 6.63
C GLY A 97 15.28 2.57 5.14
N VAL A 98 14.89 1.40 4.61
CA VAL A 98 14.60 1.21 3.17
C VAL A 98 13.09 1.16 2.87
N ALA A 99 12.29 0.66 3.81
CA ALA A 99 10.83 0.62 3.67
C ALA A 99 10.20 1.89 4.25
N ARG A 100 9.28 2.50 3.49
CA ARG A 100 8.61 3.77 3.87
C ARG A 100 7.09 3.67 3.96
N ARG A 101 6.52 2.53 3.55
CA ARG A 101 5.07 2.29 3.51
C ARG A 101 4.79 0.86 3.93
N PHE A 102 3.75 0.68 4.74
CA PHE A 102 3.15 -0.61 5.05
C PHE A 102 1.69 -0.57 4.63
N VAL A 103 1.22 -1.65 4.02
CA VAL A 103 -0.15 -1.76 3.47
C VAL A 103 -0.63 -3.17 3.75
N SER A 104 -1.83 -3.28 4.32
CA SER A 104 -2.45 -4.57 4.61
C SER A 104 -3.97 -4.42 4.68
N ALA A 105 -4.69 -5.49 4.34
CA ALA A 105 -6.07 -5.69 4.73
C ALA A 105 -6.07 -6.51 6.02
N VAL A 106 -6.81 -6.05 7.04
CA VAL A 106 -6.78 -6.64 8.38
C VAL A 106 -8.22 -6.92 8.83
N GLY A 107 -8.44 -8.07 9.46
CA GLY A 107 -9.73 -8.44 10.00
C GLY A 107 -9.73 -9.84 10.61
N VAL A 108 -10.90 -10.24 11.09
CA VAL A 108 -11.17 -11.62 11.50
C VAL A 108 -11.34 -12.46 10.23
N ASP A 109 -10.59 -13.54 10.12
CA ASP A 109 -10.67 -14.45 8.96
C ASP A 109 -12.07 -15.08 8.84
N ASP A 110 -12.57 -15.19 7.62
CA ASP A 110 -13.91 -15.72 7.35
C ASP A 110 -14.08 -17.18 7.79
N GLU A 111 -12.99 -17.92 8.07
CA GLU A 111 -13.03 -19.26 8.68
C GLU A 111 -13.79 -19.27 10.02
N LYS A 112 -13.78 -18.13 10.73
CA LYS A 112 -14.51 -17.96 11.99
C LYS A 112 -15.97 -17.57 11.81
N ARG A 113 -16.44 -17.37 10.57
CA ARG A 113 -17.86 -17.15 10.22
C ARG A 113 -18.51 -16.02 11.03
N GLY A 114 -17.77 -14.94 11.24
CA GLY A 114 -18.21 -13.77 12.02
C GLY A 114 -18.05 -13.89 13.53
N ALA A 115 -17.49 -14.98 14.04
CA ALA A 115 -17.08 -15.10 15.44
C ALA A 115 -15.68 -14.53 15.66
N GLY A 116 -15.47 -13.84 16.77
CA GLY A 116 -14.18 -13.25 17.15
C GLY A 116 -14.13 -11.73 16.99
N SER A 117 -13.11 -11.15 17.61
CA SER A 117 -12.83 -9.71 17.58
C SER A 117 -11.34 -9.50 17.74
N VAL A 118 -10.80 -8.47 17.07
CA VAL A 118 -9.39 -8.07 17.11
C VAL A 118 -9.27 -6.56 17.23
#